data_AF-A0A2V9CDQ4-F1
#
_entry.id   AF-A0A2V9CDQ4-F1
#
_cell.length_a   1.000
_cell.length_b   1.000
_cell.length_c   1.000
_cell.angle_alpha   90.00
_cell.angle_beta   90.00
_cell.angle_gamma   90.00
#
_symmetry.space_group_name_H-M   'P 1'
#
loop_
_entity.id
_entity.type
_entity.pdbx_description
1 polymer ?
#
loop_
_entity_poly.entity_id
_entity_poly.type
_entity_poly.pdbx_seq_one_letter_code
_entity_poly.pdbx_strand_id
1 'polypeptide(L)'
;MTEQLKRAREDRGWSQQQAADRLGVTQAYLSMLERGRRSPAPLAHKLMQVYGLPPTVLPVCEVRENSTPDFLAYQLASLGYPGFAHFRGRARRLNPASFLLMALAQQNLEARVAEGLPWVVVRYPDMNREWLVREARARNLQNRLGFVVTLGRRAAGRDDLQSLEQTLADSKLAKEDSFCKELSEPERRWLREYRSEEAKQWHLLSDLRPDALRHVS
;
A
#
# COMPACT_ATOMS: atom_id res chain seq x y z
N MET A 1 14.38 6.93 7.22
CA MET A 1 13.60 7.71 8.21
C MET A 1 14.42 8.81 8.88
N THR A 2 15.43 8.51 9.70
CA THR A 2 16.15 9.54 10.50
C THR A 2 16.75 10.66 9.66
N GLU A 3 17.45 10.31 8.58
CA GLU A 3 17.97 11.29 7.61
C GLU A 3 16.88 12.08 6.90
N GLN A 4 15.72 11.47 6.66
CA GLN A 4 14.57 12.17 6.06
C GLN A 4 13.97 13.20 7.03
N LEU A 5 13.98 12.94 8.33
CA LEU A 5 13.49 13.90 9.34
C LEU A 5 14.39 15.13 9.42
N LYS A 6 15.71 14.91 9.47
CA LYS A 6 16.69 15.99 9.49
C LYS A 6 16.62 16.83 8.21
N ARG A 7 16.62 16.18 7.05
CA ARG A 7 16.46 16.87 5.74
C ARG A 7 15.16 17.63 5.65
N ALA A 8 14.03 17.02 6.01
CA ALA A 8 12.72 17.68 5.95
C ALA A 8 12.62 18.91 6.87
N ARG A 9 13.40 18.95 7.96
CA ARG A 9 13.57 20.13 8.81
C ARG A 9 14.39 21.21 8.13
N GLU A 10 15.54 20.82 7.56
CA GLU A 10 16.48 21.72 6.89
C GLU A 10 15.88 22.34 5.62
N ASP A 11 15.15 21.56 4.82
CA ASP A 11 14.42 22.02 3.63
C ASP A 11 13.37 23.10 3.96
N ARG A 12 12.91 23.14 5.22
CA ARG A 12 11.95 24.12 5.73
C ARG A 12 12.60 25.28 6.47
N GLY A 13 13.93 25.31 6.56
CA GLY A 13 14.69 26.33 7.28
C GLY A 13 14.45 26.34 8.79
N TRP A 14 14.04 25.21 9.38
CA TRP A 14 13.73 25.14 10.81
C TRP A 14 14.96 24.79 11.65
N SER A 15 15.13 25.50 12.77
CA SER A 15 16.03 25.04 13.84
C SER A 15 15.46 23.80 14.55
N GLN A 16 16.30 23.06 15.27
CA GLN A 16 15.80 21.92 16.08
C GLN A 16 14.77 22.36 17.13
N GLN A 17 14.94 23.54 17.75
CA GLN A 17 13.96 24.06 18.70
C GLN A 17 12.61 24.33 18.03
N GLN A 18 12.63 25.06 16.91
CA GLN A 18 11.44 25.40 16.13
C GLN A 18 10.68 24.16 15.65
N ALA A 19 11.40 23.11 15.26
CA ALA A 19 10.81 21.83 14.88
C ALA A 19 10.22 21.07 16.07
N ALA A 20 10.92 21.07 17.21
CA ALA A 20 10.48 20.44 18.44
C ALA A 20 9.18 21.07 18.95
N ASP A 21 9.07 22.40 18.90
CA ASP A 21 7.86 23.14 19.28
C ASP A 21 6.65 22.73 18.42
N ARG A 22 6.82 22.66 17.10
CA ARG A 22 5.76 22.20 16.17
C ARG A 22 5.36 20.73 16.41
N LEU A 23 6.34 19.90 16.77
CA LEU A 23 6.11 18.51 17.15
C LEU A 23 5.61 18.35 18.59
N GLY A 24 5.53 19.42 19.39
CA GLY A 24 5.17 19.35 20.81
C GLY A 24 6.07 18.40 21.60
N VAL A 25 7.38 18.40 21.32
CA VAL A 25 8.40 17.63 22.06
C VAL A 25 9.55 18.54 22.46
N THR A 26 10.46 18.05 23.30
CA THR A 26 11.66 18.82 23.66
C THR A 26 12.70 18.80 22.55
N GLN A 27 13.53 19.84 22.45
CA GLN A 27 14.65 19.89 21.49
C GLN A 27 15.64 18.74 21.70
N ALA A 28 15.89 18.34 22.96
CA ALA A 28 16.67 17.15 23.27
C ALA A 28 16.02 15.86 22.71
N TYR A 29 14.69 15.71 22.80
CA TYR A 29 13.98 14.57 22.24
C TYR A 29 14.07 14.54 20.71
N LEU A 30 13.85 15.68 20.05
CA LEU A 30 14.04 15.79 18.60
C LEU A 30 15.47 15.44 18.20
N SER A 31 16.47 15.93 18.94
CA SER A 31 17.86 15.61 18.62
C SER A 31 18.17 14.13 18.83
N MET A 32 17.57 13.44 19.80
CA MET A 32 17.68 11.98 19.92
C MET A 32 17.03 11.25 18.75
N LEU A 33 15.88 11.73 18.27
CA LEU A 33 15.22 11.19 17.08
C LEU A 33 16.10 11.34 15.84
N GLU A 34 16.61 12.55 15.58
CA GLU A 34 17.48 12.86 14.42
C GLU A 34 18.84 12.14 14.44
N ARG A 35 19.27 11.63 15.60
CA ARG A 35 20.47 10.80 15.73
C ARG A 35 20.16 9.30 15.76
N GLY A 36 18.89 8.91 15.60
CA GLY A 36 18.46 7.50 15.65
C GLY A 36 18.54 6.86 17.04
N ARG A 37 18.67 7.67 18.11
CA ARG A 37 18.72 7.20 19.50
C ARG A 37 17.33 6.94 20.10
N ARG A 38 16.27 7.41 19.43
CA ARG A 38 14.86 7.17 19.78
C ARG A 38 14.10 6.76 18.52
N SER A 39 13.11 5.87 18.69
CA SER A 39 12.22 5.49 17.59
C SER A 39 11.26 6.62 17.24
N PRO A 40 11.08 6.97 15.95
CA PRO A 40 10.09 7.96 15.51
C PRO A 40 8.66 7.39 15.48
N ALA A 41 8.47 6.09 15.68
CA ALA A 41 7.17 5.44 15.56
C ALA A 41 6.05 6.08 16.41
N PRO A 42 6.27 6.48 17.69
CA PRO A 42 5.24 7.13 18.49
C PRO A 42 4.79 8.49 17.93
N LEU A 43 5.66 9.18 17.20
CA LEU A 43 5.38 10.48 16.59
C LEU A 43 5.06 10.41 15.10
N ALA A 44 5.04 9.22 14.48
CA ALA A 44 5.02 9.09 13.02
C ALA A 44 3.88 9.88 12.36
N HIS A 45 2.70 9.91 12.95
CA HIS A 45 1.57 10.70 12.45
C HIS A 45 1.79 12.20 12.55
N LYS A 46 2.35 12.67 13.67
CA LYS A 46 2.65 14.08 13.87
C LYS A 46 3.79 14.52 12.95
N LEU A 47 4.80 13.67 12.78
CA LEU A 47 5.88 13.86 11.81
C LEU A 47 5.31 13.96 10.39
N MET A 48 4.44 13.02 9.99
CA MET A 48 3.75 13.04 8.70
C MET A 48 2.98 14.35 8.47
N GLN A 49 2.20 14.79 9.46
CA GLN A 49 1.38 16.00 9.34
C GLN A 49 2.23 17.28 9.33
N VAL A 50 3.16 17.43 10.28
CA VAL A 50 3.95 18.66 10.46
C VAL A 50 4.98 18.82 9.34
N TYR A 51 5.62 17.73 8.91
CA TYR A 51 6.64 17.74 7.87
C TYR A 51 6.10 17.37 6.49
N GLY A 52 4.78 17.16 6.33
CA GLY A 52 4.19 16.76 5.04
C GLY A 52 4.85 15.51 4.43
N LEU A 53 5.33 14.59 5.27
CA LEU A 53 6.01 13.37 4.79
C LEU A 53 5.00 12.40 4.17
N PRO A 54 5.43 11.52 3.25
CA PRO A 54 4.55 10.51 2.67
C PRO A 54 4.04 9.54 3.75
N PRO A 55 2.85 8.93 3.59
CA PRO A 55 2.31 7.92 4.52
C PRO A 55 3.22 6.69 4.70
N THR A 56 4.21 6.47 3.84
CA THR A 56 5.26 5.45 3.99
C THR A 56 6.08 5.62 5.26
N VAL A 57 6.06 6.81 5.89
CA VAL A 57 6.70 7.03 7.19
C VAL A 57 5.93 6.48 8.38
N LEU A 58 4.65 6.16 8.20
CA LEU A 58 3.84 5.58 9.27
C LEU A 58 4.36 4.19 9.62
N PRO A 59 4.32 3.75 10.89
CA PRO A 59 4.70 2.38 11.23
C PRO A 59 3.80 1.41 10.47
N VAL A 60 4.39 0.30 10.03
CA VAL A 60 3.59 -0.83 9.53
C VAL A 60 2.79 -1.41 10.70
N CYS A 61 1.52 -1.69 10.47
CA CYS A 61 0.60 -2.23 11.46
C CYS A 61 0.25 -3.69 11.17
N GLU A 62 -0.30 -4.36 12.18
CA GLU A 62 -0.87 -5.70 12.02
C GLU A 62 -1.97 -5.72 10.96
N VAL A 63 -1.96 -6.79 10.16
CA VAL A 63 -2.92 -7.03 9.09
C VAL A 63 -4.22 -7.54 9.72
N ARG A 64 -5.30 -6.78 9.57
CA ARG A 64 -6.63 -7.16 10.05
C ARG A 64 -7.41 -7.88 8.96
N GLU A 65 -7.94 -9.05 9.30
CA GLU A 65 -8.92 -9.77 8.48
C GLU A 65 -10.33 -9.24 8.76
N ASN A 66 -11.25 -9.44 7.82
CA ASN A 66 -12.67 -9.06 7.95
C ASN A 66 -12.88 -7.55 8.17
N SER A 67 -12.13 -6.73 7.44
CA SER A 67 -12.35 -5.28 7.42
C SER A 67 -13.66 -4.96 6.70
N THR A 68 -14.39 -3.95 7.18
CA THR A 68 -15.59 -3.51 6.46
C THR A 68 -15.22 -2.91 5.11
N PRO A 69 -16.07 -3.03 4.08
CA PRO A 69 -15.76 -2.46 2.78
C PRO A 69 -15.58 -0.94 2.81
N ASP A 70 -16.47 -0.23 3.54
CA ASP A 70 -16.37 1.20 3.78
C ASP A 70 -15.01 1.61 4.36
N PHE A 71 -14.47 0.82 5.29
CA PHE A 71 -13.18 1.13 5.90
C PHE A 71 -12.06 1.11 4.85
N LEU A 72 -12.02 0.12 3.96
CA LEU A 72 -11.00 0.06 2.90
C LEU A 72 -11.16 1.20 1.89
N ALA A 73 -12.39 1.54 1.52
CA ALA A 73 -12.68 2.70 0.67
C ALA A 73 -12.23 4.02 1.31
N TYR A 74 -12.50 4.22 2.61
CA TYR A 74 -12.06 5.40 3.36
C TYR A 74 -10.54 5.45 3.48
N GLN A 75 -9.88 4.30 3.65
CA GLN A 75 -8.42 4.23 3.68
C GLN A 75 -7.80 4.61 2.33
N LEU A 76 -8.31 4.08 1.20
CA LEU A 76 -7.88 4.50 -0.14
C LEU A 76 -8.08 6.01 -0.35
N ALA A 77 -9.23 6.55 0.05
CA ALA A 77 -9.50 7.98 -0.01
C ALA A 77 -8.50 8.80 0.81
N SER A 78 -8.13 8.30 1.99
CA SER A 78 -7.16 8.96 2.87
C SER A 78 -5.75 8.97 2.27
N LEU A 79 -5.37 7.92 1.53
CA LEU A 79 -4.12 7.86 0.75
C LEU A 79 -4.18 8.77 -0.48
N GLY A 80 -5.36 9.22 -0.89
CA GLY A 80 -5.55 10.18 -1.98
C GLY A 80 -5.97 9.54 -3.30
N TYR A 81 -6.46 8.30 -3.28
CA TYR A 81 -6.98 7.65 -4.48
C TYR A 81 -8.17 8.45 -5.06
N PRO A 82 -8.13 8.86 -6.34
CA PRO A 82 -9.19 9.70 -6.92
C PRO A 82 -10.57 9.04 -6.95
N GLY A 83 -10.64 7.72 -7.15
CA GLY A 83 -11.91 6.97 -7.24
C GLY A 83 -12.77 7.03 -5.97
N PHE A 84 -12.16 7.36 -4.82
CA PHE A 84 -12.86 7.55 -3.54
C PHE A 84 -12.69 8.97 -2.98
N ALA A 85 -12.44 9.97 -3.82
CA ALA A 85 -12.20 11.35 -3.38
C ALA A 85 -13.32 11.93 -2.49
N HIS A 86 -14.57 11.49 -2.67
CA HIS A 86 -15.74 11.89 -1.87
C HIS A 86 -15.70 11.38 -0.41
N PHE A 87 -14.79 10.46 -0.08
CA PHE A 87 -14.57 9.95 1.28
C PHE A 87 -13.34 10.52 1.97
N ARG A 88 -12.67 11.54 1.39
CA ARG A 88 -11.52 12.18 2.03
C ARG A 88 -11.88 12.69 3.44
N GLY A 89 -10.97 12.47 4.38
CA GLY A 89 -11.15 12.88 5.78
C GLY A 89 -11.93 11.90 6.66
N ARG A 90 -12.52 10.83 6.09
CA ARG A 90 -13.28 9.83 6.87
C ARG A 90 -12.42 8.79 7.59
N ALA A 91 -11.12 8.73 7.29
CA ALA A 91 -10.19 7.81 7.92
C ALA A 91 -8.83 8.45 8.20
N ARG A 92 -8.17 7.94 9.24
CA ARG A 92 -6.76 8.21 9.53
C ARG A 92 -5.90 7.36 8.60
N ARG A 93 -4.97 8.01 7.88
CA ARG A 93 -4.05 7.36 6.95
C ARG A 93 -3.28 6.24 7.62
N LEU A 94 -3.10 5.15 6.88
CA LEU A 94 -2.23 4.02 7.24
C LEU A 94 -0.96 4.03 6.38
N ASN A 95 0.03 3.24 6.80
CA ASN A 95 1.14 2.91 5.93
C ASN A 95 0.60 2.20 4.66
N PRO A 96 0.99 2.63 3.43
CA PRO A 96 0.52 2.02 2.19
C PRO A 96 0.76 0.52 2.08
N ALA A 97 1.90 0.02 2.59
CA ALA A 97 2.20 -1.42 2.59
C ALA A 97 1.24 -2.19 3.50
N SER A 98 0.93 -1.65 4.68
CA SER A 98 -0.05 -2.25 5.59
C SER A 98 -1.46 -2.22 4.99
N PHE A 99 -1.84 -1.12 4.34
CA PHE A 99 -3.11 -1.02 3.63
C PHE A 99 -3.21 -2.09 2.52
N LEU A 100 -2.18 -2.25 1.68
CA LEU A 100 -2.18 -3.25 0.61
C LEU A 100 -2.41 -4.65 1.16
N LEU A 101 -1.65 -5.09 2.18
CA LEU A 101 -1.85 -6.42 2.76
C LEU A 101 -3.22 -6.59 3.39
N MET A 102 -3.71 -5.56 4.08
CA MET A 102 -5.03 -5.58 4.68
C MET A 102 -6.13 -5.74 3.63
N ALA A 103 -6.04 -5.03 2.51
CA ALA A 103 -6.98 -5.21 1.41
C ALA A 103 -6.86 -6.62 0.78
N LEU A 104 -5.64 -7.09 0.52
CA LEU A 104 -5.39 -8.38 -0.11
C LEU A 104 -5.80 -9.57 0.78
N ALA A 105 -5.78 -9.40 2.11
CA ALA A 105 -6.20 -10.40 3.07
C ALA A 105 -7.72 -10.61 3.15
N GLN A 106 -8.53 -9.75 2.51
CA GLN A 106 -9.98 -9.92 2.54
C GLN A 106 -10.42 -11.12 1.68
N GLN A 107 -11.34 -11.92 2.21
CA GLN A 107 -11.91 -13.04 1.46
C GLN A 107 -12.81 -12.56 0.33
N ASN A 108 -13.54 -11.45 0.55
CA ASN A 108 -14.39 -10.80 -0.42
C ASN A 108 -14.02 -9.33 -0.50
N LEU A 109 -13.13 -8.99 -1.45
CA LEU A 109 -12.70 -7.62 -1.69
C LEU A 109 -13.60 -6.97 -2.76
N GLU A 110 -14.13 -5.79 -2.46
CA GLU A 110 -14.93 -5.03 -3.42
C GLU A 110 -14.14 -4.67 -4.67
N ALA A 111 -14.79 -4.80 -5.84
CA ALA A 111 -14.16 -4.56 -7.15
C ALA A 111 -13.51 -3.18 -7.25
N ARG A 112 -14.19 -2.10 -6.80
CA ARG A 112 -13.63 -0.74 -6.84
C ARG A 112 -12.41 -0.56 -5.93
N VAL A 113 -12.34 -1.28 -4.81
CA VAL A 113 -11.16 -1.27 -3.93
C VAL A 113 -10.02 -2.03 -4.60
N ALA A 114 -10.31 -3.19 -5.21
CA ALA A 114 -9.35 -3.98 -5.98
C ALA A 114 -8.73 -3.17 -7.14
N GLU A 115 -9.55 -2.42 -7.90
CA GLU A 115 -9.11 -1.48 -8.94
C GLU A 115 -8.15 -0.39 -8.42
N GLY A 116 -8.29 0.00 -7.15
CA GLY A 116 -7.44 1.00 -6.52
C GLY A 116 -6.09 0.47 -6.03
N LEU A 117 -5.91 -0.84 -5.89
CA LEU A 117 -4.66 -1.40 -5.33
C LEU A 117 -3.44 -1.17 -6.24
N PRO A 118 -3.52 -1.35 -7.57
CA PRO A 118 -2.40 -1.04 -8.47
C PRO A 118 -1.92 0.41 -8.36
N TRP A 119 -2.86 1.34 -8.16
CA TRP A 119 -2.53 2.76 -7.95
C TRP A 119 -1.70 2.98 -6.69
N VAL A 120 -1.97 2.27 -5.59
CA VAL A 120 -1.18 2.38 -4.35
C VAL A 120 0.27 1.94 -4.59
N VAL A 121 0.48 0.85 -5.34
CA VAL A 121 1.83 0.37 -5.69
C VAL A 121 2.60 1.41 -6.49
N VAL A 122 1.96 2.01 -7.50
CA VAL A 122 2.59 3.02 -8.37
C VAL A 122 2.84 4.34 -7.64
N ARG A 123 1.91 4.74 -6.77
CA ARG A 123 1.96 6.01 -6.02
C ARG A 123 3.00 6.02 -4.92
N TYR A 124 3.26 4.86 -4.30
CA TYR A 124 4.16 4.69 -3.16
C TYR A 124 5.26 3.65 -3.44
N PRO A 125 6.13 3.89 -4.44
CA PRO A 125 7.19 2.95 -4.79
C PRO A 125 8.24 2.79 -3.69
N ASP A 126 8.33 3.76 -2.77
CA ASP A 126 9.25 3.82 -1.62
C ASP A 126 8.73 3.11 -0.36
N MET A 127 7.54 2.51 -0.40
CA MET A 127 7.03 1.72 0.72
C MET A 127 7.96 0.53 1.04
N ASN A 128 7.90 -0.01 2.26
CA ASN A 128 8.77 -1.09 2.68
C ASN A 128 8.44 -2.42 1.94
N ARG A 129 9.09 -2.63 0.80
CA ARG A 129 8.90 -3.78 -0.10
C ARG A 129 9.30 -5.11 0.54
N GLU A 130 10.40 -5.12 1.31
CA GLU A 130 10.88 -6.31 2.01
C GLU A 130 9.85 -6.81 3.02
N TRP A 131 9.32 -5.90 3.83
CA TRP A 131 8.25 -6.21 4.77
C TRP A 131 6.99 -6.69 4.04
N LEU A 132 6.58 -5.98 2.98
CA LEU A 132 5.40 -6.31 2.19
C LEU A 132 5.47 -7.75 1.61
N VAL A 133 6.59 -8.12 0.99
CA VAL A 133 6.81 -9.47 0.44
C VAL A 133 6.80 -10.52 1.54
N ARG A 134 7.53 -10.28 2.65
CA ARG A 134 7.62 -11.22 3.77
C ARG A 134 6.24 -11.53 4.37
N GLU A 135 5.45 -10.49 4.63
CA GLU A 135 4.11 -10.64 5.22
C GLU A 135 3.09 -11.22 4.23
N ALA A 136 3.23 -10.92 2.93
CA ALA A 136 2.40 -11.55 1.89
C ALA A 136 2.65 -13.06 1.84
N ARG A 137 3.92 -13.49 1.82
CA ARG A 137 4.29 -14.92 1.84
C ARG A 137 3.78 -15.61 3.10
N ALA A 138 3.90 -14.99 4.26
CA ALA A 138 3.41 -15.53 5.53
C ALA A 138 1.89 -15.79 5.54
N ARG A 139 1.13 -15.11 4.66
CA ARG A 139 -0.33 -15.22 4.54
C ARG A 139 -0.80 -15.87 3.23
N ASN A 140 0.12 -16.40 2.42
CA ASN A 140 -0.17 -16.95 1.09
C ASN A 140 -0.81 -15.93 0.11
N LEU A 141 -0.48 -14.64 0.24
CA LEU A 141 -1.04 -13.54 -0.56
C LEU A 141 -0.12 -13.12 -1.73
N GLN A 142 0.99 -13.80 -1.97
CA GLN A 142 1.97 -13.42 -3.00
C GLN A 142 1.39 -13.43 -4.41
N ASN A 143 0.40 -14.28 -4.71
CA ASN A 143 -0.26 -14.31 -6.02
C ASN A 143 -1.13 -13.05 -6.21
N ARG A 144 -1.94 -12.70 -5.19
CA ARG A 144 -2.75 -11.49 -5.20
C ARG A 144 -1.89 -10.24 -5.28
N LEU A 145 -0.81 -10.18 -4.49
CA LEU A 145 0.12 -9.05 -4.50
C LEU A 145 0.87 -8.96 -5.84
N GLY A 146 1.37 -10.07 -6.36
CA GLY A 146 2.06 -10.13 -7.65
C GLY A 146 1.17 -9.67 -8.80
N PHE A 147 -0.09 -10.08 -8.81
CA PHE A 147 -1.08 -9.59 -9.77
C PHE A 147 -1.25 -8.07 -9.69
N VAL A 148 -1.45 -7.51 -8.49
CA VAL A 148 -1.58 -6.05 -8.29
C VAL A 148 -0.33 -5.28 -8.72
N VAL A 149 0.86 -5.80 -8.39
CA VAL A 149 2.14 -5.20 -8.79
C VAL A 149 2.29 -5.22 -10.32
N THR A 150 1.94 -6.33 -10.95
CA THR A 150 2.03 -6.49 -12.42
C THR A 150 1.07 -5.55 -13.13
N LEU A 151 -0.18 -5.45 -12.65
CA LEU A 151 -1.16 -4.50 -13.16
C LEU A 151 -0.66 -3.06 -13.06
N GLY A 152 -0.15 -2.66 -11.89
CA GLY A 152 0.37 -1.31 -11.67
C GLY A 152 1.59 -1.00 -12.54
N ARG A 153 2.52 -1.95 -12.64
CA ARG A 153 3.70 -1.83 -13.50
C ARG A 153 3.31 -1.63 -14.97
N ARG A 154 2.44 -2.48 -15.50
CA ARG A 154 2.03 -2.43 -16.91
C ARG A 154 1.22 -1.18 -17.23
N ALA A 155 0.29 -0.80 -16.36
CA ALA A 155 -0.54 0.39 -16.58
C ALA A 155 0.26 1.70 -16.53
N ALA A 156 1.26 1.81 -15.65
CA ALA A 156 2.09 3.01 -15.52
C ALA A 156 3.42 2.97 -16.33
N GLY A 157 3.73 1.85 -17.00
CA GLY A 157 5.03 1.67 -17.68
C GLY A 157 6.24 1.79 -16.74
N ARG A 158 6.15 1.29 -15.50
CA ARG A 158 7.12 1.53 -14.41
C ARG A 158 8.10 0.39 -14.20
N ASP A 159 9.26 0.42 -14.86
CA ASP A 159 10.26 -0.64 -14.76
C ASP A 159 10.89 -0.80 -13.36
N ASP A 160 10.84 0.22 -12.50
CA ASP A 160 11.32 0.15 -11.11
C ASP A 160 10.51 -0.82 -10.23
N LEU A 161 9.37 -1.32 -10.72
CA LEU A 161 8.57 -2.36 -10.08
C LEU A 161 8.94 -3.79 -10.53
N GLN A 162 9.77 -3.94 -11.57
CA GLN A 162 10.12 -5.25 -12.13
C GLN A 162 10.83 -6.15 -11.11
N SER A 163 11.73 -5.58 -10.29
CA SER A 163 12.44 -6.34 -9.25
C SER A 163 11.51 -6.88 -8.16
N LEU A 164 10.47 -6.12 -7.81
CA LEU A 164 9.44 -6.55 -6.86
C LEU A 164 8.57 -7.65 -7.48
N GLU A 165 8.17 -7.51 -8.75
CA GLU A 165 7.42 -8.53 -9.48
C GLU A 165 8.20 -9.85 -9.53
N GLN A 166 9.49 -9.81 -9.88
CA GLN A 166 10.35 -11.00 -9.93
C GLN A 166 10.47 -11.68 -8.56
N THR A 167 10.69 -10.89 -7.51
CA THR A 167 10.80 -11.41 -6.14
C THR A 167 9.53 -12.16 -5.70
N LEU A 168 8.35 -11.68 -6.13
CA LEU A 168 7.08 -12.35 -5.86
C LEU A 168 6.93 -13.62 -6.72
N ALA A 169 7.37 -13.56 -7.98
CA ALA A 169 7.28 -14.67 -8.94
C ALA A 169 8.10 -15.88 -8.48
N ASP A 170 9.25 -15.66 -7.85
CA ASP A 170 10.09 -16.71 -7.27
C ASP A 170 9.38 -17.51 -6.14
N SER A 171 8.32 -16.94 -5.58
CA SER A 171 7.51 -17.56 -4.51
C SER A 171 6.06 -17.84 -4.91
N LYS A 172 5.75 -17.79 -6.22
CA LYS A 172 4.40 -17.92 -6.76
C LYS A 172 3.77 -19.26 -6.35
N LEU A 173 2.50 -19.21 -5.92
CA LEU A 173 1.75 -20.41 -5.55
C LEU A 173 1.11 -21.05 -6.77
N ALA A 174 1.16 -22.38 -6.85
CA ALA A 174 0.45 -23.15 -7.88
C ALA A 174 -1.09 -23.07 -7.73
N LYS A 175 -1.57 -22.82 -6.51
CA LYS A 175 -2.99 -22.76 -6.20
C LYS A 175 -3.66 -21.55 -6.87
N GLU A 176 -4.83 -21.81 -7.47
CA GLU A 176 -5.73 -20.76 -7.98
C GLU A 176 -6.33 -19.95 -6.82
N ASP A 177 -6.42 -18.64 -7.00
CA ASP A 177 -6.96 -17.70 -6.00
C ASP A 177 -7.86 -16.64 -6.67
N SER A 178 -8.53 -15.81 -5.89
CA SER A 178 -9.46 -14.77 -6.35
C SER A 178 -9.60 -13.65 -5.32
N PHE A 179 -10.01 -12.46 -5.73
CA PHE A 179 -10.36 -11.39 -4.78
C PHE A 179 -11.71 -11.62 -4.07
N CYS A 180 -12.57 -12.45 -4.66
CA CYS A 180 -13.85 -12.84 -4.10
C CYS A 180 -13.88 -14.36 -3.89
N LYS A 181 -14.10 -14.81 -2.65
CA LYS A 181 -14.15 -16.24 -2.31
C LYS A 181 -15.50 -16.86 -2.68
N GLU A 182 -16.57 -16.07 -2.60
CA GLU A 182 -17.96 -16.49 -2.82
C GLU A 182 -18.37 -16.54 -4.31
N LEU A 183 -17.44 -16.88 -5.20
CA LEU A 183 -17.74 -17.07 -6.62
C LEU A 183 -18.51 -18.38 -6.84
N SER A 184 -19.68 -18.28 -7.47
CA SER A 184 -20.45 -19.41 -7.98
C SER A 184 -19.71 -20.15 -9.09
N GLU A 185 -20.06 -21.41 -9.35
CA GLU A 185 -19.44 -22.19 -10.43
C GLU A 185 -19.57 -21.56 -11.83
N PRO A 186 -20.72 -20.96 -12.21
CA PRO A 186 -20.81 -20.19 -13.45
C PRO A 186 -19.82 -19.02 -13.51
N GLU A 187 -19.69 -18.23 -12.44
CA GLU A 187 -18.75 -17.11 -12.38
C GLU A 187 -17.29 -17.58 -12.45
N ARG A 188 -16.95 -18.68 -11.78
CA ARG A 188 -15.61 -19.29 -11.86
C ARG A 188 -15.28 -19.73 -13.28
N ARG A 189 -16.22 -20.40 -13.97
CA ARG A 189 -16.02 -20.81 -15.37
C ARG A 189 -15.82 -19.59 -16.27
N TRP A 190 -16.66 -18.57 -16.12
CA TRP A 190 -16.55 -17.33 -16.87
C TRP A 190 -15.18 -16.67 -16.62
N LEU A 191 -14.74 -16.52 -15.38
CA LEU A 191 -13.43 -15.93 -15.07
C LEU A 191 -12.27 -16.77 -15.61
N ARG A 192 -12.35 -18.11 -15.65
CA ARG A 192 -11.28 -18.93 -16.26
C ARG A 192 -11.13 -18.68 -17.75
N GLU A 193 -12.24 -18.41 -18.44
CA GLU A 193 -12.28 -18.12 -19.88
C GLU A 193 -11.83 -16.69 -20.19
N TYR A 194 -12.32 -15.70 -19.41
CA TYR A 194 -12.17 -14.27 -19.72
C TYR A 194 -11.10 -13.52 -18.90
N ARG A 195 -10.42 -14.19 -17.95
CA ARG A 195 -9.34 -13.59 -17.15
C ARG A 195 -8.22 -12.99 -18.00
N SER A 196 -7.63 -11.91 -17.49
CA SER A 196 -6.50 -11.24 -18.13
C SER A 196 -5.24 -12.10 -18.17
N GLU A 197 -4.28 -11.76 -19.03
CA GLU A 197 -2.99 -12.47 -19.11
C GLU A 197 -2.19 -12.33 -17.81
N GLU A 198 -2.30 -11.18 -17.15
CA GLU A 198 -1.74 -10.94 -15.82
C GLU A 198 -2.39 -11.84 -14.78
N ALA A 199 -3.71 -12.03 -14.83
CA ALA A 199 -4.42 -12.92 -13.93
C ALA A 199 -4.02 -14.39 -14.17
N LYS A 200 -3.85 -14.80 -15.44
CA LYS A 200 -3.27 -16.12 -15.79
C LYS A 200 -1.86 -16.29 -15.22
N GLN A 201 -0.99 -15.29 -15.39
CA GLN A 201 0.38 -15.29 -14.87
C GLN A 201 0.42 -15.57 -13.36
N TRP A 202 -0.50 -14.99 -12.60
CA TRP A 202 -0.55 -15.07 -11.13
C TRP A 202 -1.56 -16.08 -10.57
N HIS A 203 -2.13 -16.94 -11.43
CA HIS A 203 -3.13 -17.93 -11.05
C HIS A 203 -4.33 -17.31 -10.31
N LEU A 204 -4.76 -16.12 -10.75
CA LEU A 204 -5.90 -15.42 -10.19
C LEU A 204 -7.13 -15.55 -11.12
N LEU A 205 -8.30 -15.68 -10.52
CA LEU A 205 -9.59 -15.48 -11.19
C LEU A 205 -9.96 -14.01 -11.09
N SER A 206 -9.60 -13.24 -12.12
CA SER A 206 -9.94 -11.84 -12.27
C SER A 206 -9.89 -11.43 -13.74
N ASP A 207 -10.83 -10.60 -14.16
CA ASP A 207 -10.89 -9.97 -15.48
C ASP A 207 -10.25 -8.57 -15.50
N LEU A 208 -9.70 -8.10 -14.37
CA LEU A 208 -9.06 -6.79 -14.26
C LEU A 208 -7.81 -6.74 -15.16
N ARG A 209 -7.71 -5.66 -15.93
CA ARG A 209 -6.65 -5.44 -16.93
C ARG A 209 -5.95 -4.09 -16.71
N PRO A 210 -4.69 -3.94 -17.13
CA PRO A 210 -3.95 -2.69 -16.98
C PRO A 210 -4.65 -1.47 -17.61
N ASP A 211 -5.24 -1.63 -18.79
CA ASP A 211 -5.93 -0.59 -19.57
C ASP A 211 -7.24 -0.11 -18.93
N ALA A 212 -7.86 -0.91 -18.07
CA ALA A 212 -9.07 -0.54 -17.33
C ALA A 212 -8.79 0.38 -16.11
N LEU A 213 -7.53 0.55 -15.71
CA LEU A 213 -7.13 1.24 -14.49
C LEU A 213 -7.07 2.77 -14.67
N ARG A 214 -8.24 3.41 -14.56
CA ARG A 214 -8.46 4.86 -14.85
C ARG A 214 -7.56 5.85 -14.11
N HIS A 215 -6.96 5.46 -13.00
CA HIS A 215 -6.18 6.36 -12.14
C HIS A 215 -4.71 5.99 -12.05
N VAL A 216 -4.28 4.93 -12.73
CA VAL A 216 -2.87 4.56 -12.83
C VAL A 216 -2.32 5.25 -14.08
N SER A 217 -1.42 6.20 -13.86
CA SER A 217 -0.75 6.97 -14.92
C SER A 217 0.73 7.10 -14.60
#